data_AF-A0A2I0IJ15-F1
#
_entry.id   AF-A0A2I0IJ15-F1
#
_cell.length_a   1.000
_cell.length_b   1.000
_cell.length_c   1.000
_cell.angle_alpha   90.00
_cell.angle_beta   90.00
_cell.angle_gamma   90.00
#
_symmetry.space_group_name_H-M   'P 1'
#
loop_
_entity.id
_entity.type
_entity.pdbx_description
1 polymer ?
#
loop_
_entity_poly.entity_id
_entity_poly.type
_entity_poly.pdbx_seq_one_letter_code
_entity_poly.pdbx_strand_id
1 'polypeptide(L)'
;MKMKLPRYDKSAHKGRGDRADPSVWPEIEGPLTVVLFEGWMLGFKPQPASVVKAVDPQLEAVNRNLEAYYEAWDKFVEAWIVIKIQDPSCVFEWRLQAEVAMRNEGLPGMSDEEVRDFVSRYLPAYNAYLPALYSGGPNGSDPERLLVIEIDEGRNPF
;
A
#
# COMPACT_ATOMS: atom_id res chain seq x y z
N MET A 1 -10.72 21.93 15.91
CA MET A 1 -9.43 22.26 15.26
C MET A 1 -9.57 21.98 13.78
N LYS A 2 -9.08 22.88 12.91
CA LYS A 2 -9.12 22.70 11.45
C LYS A 2 -7.74 22.30 10.94
N MET A 3 -7.72 21.39 9.96
CA MET A 3 -6.48 20.89 9.34
C MET A 3 -6.72 20.65 7.85
N LYS A 4 -5.73 20.97 7.02
CA LYS A 4 -5.73 20.60 5.60
C LYS A 4 -5.05 19.25 5.39
N LEU A 5 -5.69 18.34 4.67
CA LEU A 5 -5.09 17.05 4.29
C LEU A 5 -4.48 17.12 2.90
N PRO A 6 -3.20 16.72 2.73
CA PRO A 6 -2.54 16.78 1.43
C PRO A 6 -3.22 15.89 0.39
N ARG A 7 -3.27 16.38 -0.84
CA ARG A 7 -3.61 15.59 -2.02
C ARG A 7 -2.34 15.39 -2.86
N TYR A 8 -2.23 14.21 -3.47
CA TYR A 8 -1.15 13.87 -4.39
C TYR A 8 -1.75 13.71 -5.78
N ASP A 9 -1.23 14.47 -6.75
CA ASP A 9 -1.62 14.36 -8.16
C ASP A 9 -0.66 13.39 -8.83
N LYS A 10 -1.15 12.18 -9.14
CA LYS A 10 -0.36 11.14 -9.81
C LYS A 10 -0.04 11.49 -11.27
N SER A 11 -0.82 12.36 -11.91
CA SER A 11 -0.66 12.71 -13.33
C SER A 11 0.40 13.79 -13.57
N ALA A 12 0.76 14.55 -12.52
CA ALA A 12 1.73 15.62 -12.60
C ALA A 12 3.10 15.14 -13.14
N HIS A 13 3.83 16.06 -13.78
CA HIS A 13 5.16 15.80 -14.36
C HIS A 13 5.21 14.56 -15.26
N LYS A 14 4.22 14.41 -16.14
CA LYS A 14 4.07 13.28 -17.07
C LYS A 14 3.99 11.93 -16.34
N GLY A 15 3.14 11.86 -15.31
CA GLY A 15 2.90 10.63 -14.55
C GLY A 15 3.96 10.30 -13.47
N ARG A 16 4.93 11.19 -13.24
CA ARG A 16 5.89 11.03 -12.12
C ARG A 16 5.29 11.43 -10.77
N GLY A 17 4.18 12.17 -10.82
CA GLY A 17 3.42 12.63 -9.69
C GLY A 17 4.05 13.81 -8.95
N ASP A 18 3.21 14.56 -8.25
CA ASP A 18 3.62 15.63 -7.33
C ASP A 18 2.55 15.84 -6.25
N ARG A 19 2.92 16.56 -5.20
CA ARG A 19 1.94 17.08 -4.25
C ARG A 19 1.05 18.11 -4.96
N ALA A 20 -0.26 17.95 -4.87
CA ALA A 20 -1.21 18.90 -5.44
C ALA A 20 -1.15 20.24 -4.69
N ASP A 21 -1.62 21.31 -5.34
CA ASP A 21 -1.65 22.65 -4.75
C ASP A 21 -2.44 22.68 -3.42
N PRO A 22 -1.91 23.27 -2.33
CA PRO A 22 -2.61 23.36 -1.05
C PRO A 22 -3.99 24.05 -1.06
N SER A 23 -4.33 24.76 -2.14
CA SER A 23 -5.66 25.31 -2.38
C SER A 23 -6.72 24.25 -2.67
N VAL A 24 -6.34 23.08 -3.22
CA VAL A 24 -7.26 21.97 -3.49
C VAL A 24 -7.28 20.92 -2.37
N TRP A 25 -6.49 21.13 -1.31
CA TRP A 25 -6.48 20.23 -0.16
C TRP A 25 -7.78 20.40 0.63
N PRO A 26 -8.50 19.30 0.93
CA PRO A 26 -9.69 19.39 1.77
C PRO A 26 -9.30 19.87 3.17
N GLU A 27 -10.11 20.75 3.72
CA GLU A 27 -10.05 21.15 5.13
C GLU A 27 -11.00 20.27 5.94
N ILE A 28 -10.48 19.64 6.97
CA ILE A 28 -11.22 18.77 7.88
C ILE A 28 -11.27 19.45 9.24
N GLU A 29 -12.46 19.44 9.84
CA GLU A 29 -12.70 19.97 11.18
C GLU A 29 -12.98 18.83 12.16
N GLY A 30 -12.23 18.81 13.26
CA GLY A 30 -12.40 17.82 14.33
C GLY A 30 -13.27 18.32 15.50
N PRO A 31 -13.63 17.43 16.44
CA PRO A 31 -13.11 16.08 16.59
C PRO A 31 -13.71 15.08 15.59
N LEU A 32 -12.90 14.10 15.16
CA LEU A 32 -13.34 12.98 14.33
C LEU A 32 -13.56 11.75 15.22
N THR A 33 -14.61 10.98 14.93
CA THR A 33 -14.88 9.72 15.63
C THR A 33 -14.01 8.58 15.09
N VAL A 34 -13.75 8.56 13.78
CA VAL A 34 -12.98 7.51 13.10
C VAL A 34 -12.10 8.16 12.03
N VAL A 35 -10.86 7.69 11.92
CA VAL A 35 -9.96 8.00 10.81
C VAL A 35 -9.65 6.69 10.09
N LEU A 36 -9.99 6.61 8.81
CA LEU A 36 -9.54 5.51 7.95
C LEU A 36 -8.18 5.89 7.37
N PHE A 37 -7.17 5.10 7.73
CA PHE A 37 -5.82 5.24 7.20
C PHE A 37 -5.48 3.98 6.42
N GLU A 38 -5.24 4.14 5.12
CA GLU A 38 -5.09 3.02 4.18
C GLU A 38 -3.82 3.16 3.34
N GLY A 39 -3.29 2.01 2.92
CA GLY A 39 -2.13 1.92 2.05
C GLY A 39 -1.65 0.49 1.88
N TRP A 40 -1.11 0.18 0.70
CA TRP A 40 -0.73 -1.17 0.27
C TRP A 40 0.37 -1.84 1.13
N MET A 41 1.17 -1.03 1.84
CA MET A 41 2.30 -1.48 2.65
C MET A 41 2.14 -1.20 4.15
N LEU A 42 0.98 -0.72 4.59
CA LEU A 42 0.77 -0.43 6.01
C LEU A 42 0.89 -1.72 6.82
N GLY A 43 1.55 -1.64 7.98
CA GLY A 43 1.79 -2.79 8.84
C GLY A 43 2.97 -3.68 8.45
N PHE A 44 3.62 -3.45 7.31
CA PHE A 44 4.88 -4.13 7.00
C PHE A 44 5.93 -3.81 8.07
N LYS A 45 6.70 -4.80 8.48
CA LYS A 45 7.77 -4.65 9.48
C LYS A 45 9.13 -4.86 8.83
N PRO A 46 10.17 -4.11 9.23
CA PRO A 46 11.53 -4.41 8.85
C PRO A 46 11.87 -5.88 9.14
N GLN A 47 12.47 -6.55 8.17
CA GLN A 47 12.89 -7.95 8.27
C GLN A 47 14.42 -8.05 8.41
N PRO A 48 14.97 -9.19 8.85
CA PRO A 48 16.41 -9.40 8.84
C PRO A 48 17.02 -9.11 7.46
N ALA A 49 18.16 -8.41 7.43
CA ALA A 49 18.80 -7.99 6.19
C ALA A 49 19.08 -9.16 5.22
N SER A 50 19.39 -10.35 5.74
CA SER A 50 19.59 -11.56 4.95
C SER A 50 18.32 -12.01 4.22
N VAL A 51 17.14 -11.86 4.85
CA VAL A 51 15.85 -12.25 4.27
C VAL A 51 15.50 -11.31 3.11
N VAL A 52 15.56 -9.99 3.32
CA VAL A 52 15.21 -9.04 2.26
C VAL A 52 16.18 -9.09 1.08
N LYS A 53 17.50 -9.24 1.34
CA LYS A 53 18.51 -9.33 0.27
C LYS A 53 18.41 -10.61 -0.53
N ALA A 54 17.92 -11.70 0.07
CA ALA A 54 17.67 -12.94 -0.65
C ALA A 54 16.51 -12.81 -1.65
N VAL A 55 15.55 -11.90 -1.38
CA VAL A 55 14.47 -11.58 -2.31
C VAL A 55 14.95 -10.60 -3.39
N ASP A 56 15.50 -9.45 -2.98
CA ASP A 56 16.12 -8.48 -3.88
C ASP A 56 17.12 -7.61 -3.07
N PRO A 57 18.41 -7.57 -3.44
CA PRO A 57 19.42 -6.74 -2.77
C PRO A 57 19.04 -5.27 -2.60
N GLN A 58 18.24 -4.71 -3.53
CA GLN A 58 17.79 -3.31 -3.48
C GLN A 58 16.79 -3.06 -2.34
N LEU A 59 16.12 -4.10 -1.83
CA LEU A 59 15.20 -3.96 -0.71
C LEU A 59 15.88 -3.60 0.60
N GLU A 60 17.21 -3.71 0.73
CA GLU A 60 17.89 -3.30 1.96
C GLU A 60 17.63 -1.82 2.29
N ALA A 61 17.63 -0.95 1.28
CA ALA A 61 17.32 0.47 1.48
C ALA A 61 15.85 0.68 1.87
N VAL A 62 14.93 -0.04 1.21
CA VAL A 62 13.49 -0.01 1.51
C VAL A 62 13.22 -0.50 2.94
N ASN A 63 13.88 -1.57 3.35
CA ASN A 63 13.75 -2.20 4.65
C ASN A 63 14.19 -1.26 5.78
N ARG A 64 15.28 -0.50 5.59
CA ARG A 64 15.69 0.55 6.54
C ARG A 64 14.70 1.70 6.60
N ASN A 65 14.16 2.14 5.46
CA ASN A 65 13.18 3.23 5.42
C ASN A 65 11.89 2.85 6.16
N LEU A 66 11.52 1.57 6.13
CA LEU A 66 10.33 1.05 6.81
C LEU A 66 10.41 1.19 8.33
N GLU A 67 11.60 1.24 8.94
CA GLU A 67 11.77 1.44 10.39
C GLU A 67 11.10 2.74 10.88
N ALA A 68 11.15 3.79 10.08
CA ALA A 68 10.58 5.09 10.43
C ALA A 68 9.05 5.09 10.52
N TYR A 69 8.38 4.12 9.88
CA TYR A 69 6.92 4.13 9.70
C TYR A 69 6.18 3.74 10.98
N TYR A 70 6.85 3.02 11.89
CA TYR A 70 6.30 2.75 13.22
C TYR A 70 6.02 4.03 14.00
N GLU A 71 7.03 4.90 14.08
CA GLU A 71 6.93 6.18 14.77
C GLU A 71 6.07 7.20 14.02
N ALA A 72 6.04 7.12 12.69
CA ALA A 72 5.27 8.03 11.85
C ALA A 72 3.76 7.78 11.91
N TRP A 73 3.32 6.51 11.90
CA TRP A 73 1.89 6.19 11.93
C TRP A 73 1.51 4.85 12.58
N ASP A 74 2.26 3.75 12.46
CA ASP A 74 1.73 2.43 12.86
C ASP A 74 1.36 2.39 14.36
N LYS A 75 2.16 3.04 15.22
CA LYS A 75 1.89 3.10 16.67
C LYS A 75 0.60 3.85 17.05
N PHE A 76 0.03 4.62 16.11
CA PHE A 76 -1.22 5.35 16.32
C PHE A 76 -2.44 4.61 15.77
N VAL A 77 -2.25 3.49 15.07
CA VAL A 77 -3.36 2.70 14.50
C VAL A 77 -3.92 1.77 15.58
N GLU A 78 -5.16 2.02 15.99
CA GLU A 78 -5.82 1.30 17.09
C GLU A 78 -6.49 -0.03 16.66
N ALA A 79 -6.85 -0.16 15.38
CA ALA A 79 -7.49 -1.35 14.83
C ALA A 79 -7.09 -1.52 13.37
N TRP A 80 -6.95 -2.78 12.94
CA TRP A 80 -6.43 -3.14 11.63
C TRP A 80 -7.39 -4.03 10.85
N ILE A 81 -7.49 -3.76 9.56
CA ILE A 81 -8.12 -4.65 8.58
C ILE A 81 -7.05 -5.04 7.57
N VAL A 82 -6.71 -6.32 7.50
CA VAL A 82 -5.73 -6.86 6.55
C VAL A 82 -6.46 -7.67 5.50
N ILE A 83 -6.37 -7.24 4.25
CA ILE A 83 -6.82 -8.03 3.09
C ILE A 83 -5.68 -8.96 2.71
N LYS A 84 -5.87 -10.26 2.95
CA LYS A 84 -4.87 -11.29 2.70
C LYS A 84 -5.17 -11.96 1.36
N ILE A 85 -4.17 -11.95 0.48
CA ILE A 85 -4.21 -12.61 -0.83
C ILE A 85 -3.39 -13.89 -0.79
N GLN A 86 -3.84 -14.93 -1.51
CA GLN A 86 -3.15 -16.22 -1.56
C GLN A 86 -1.83 -16.14 -2.33
N ASP A 87 -1.87 -15.58 -3.55
CA ASP A 87 -0.71 -15.40 -4.41
C ASP A 87 -0.58 -13.92 -4.81
N PRO A 88 0.50 -13.23 -4.43
CA PRO A 88 0.78 -11.86 -4.87
C PRO A 88 0.85 -11.66 -6.38
N SER A 89 1.02 -12.72 -7.17
CA SER A 89 1.03 -12.64 -8.63
C SER A 89 -0.28 -12.06 -9.20
N CYS A 90 -1.42 -12.26 -8.51
CA CYS A 90 -2.73 -11.74 -8.93
C CYS A 90 -2.78 -10.19 -8.99
N VAL A 91 -1.87 -9.51 -8.30
CA VAL A 91 -1.74 -8.04 -8.30
C VAL A 91 -1.49 -7.51 -9.71
N PHE A 92 -0.76 -8.26 -10.54
CA PHE A 92 -0.55 -7.88 -11.94
C PHE A 92 -1.87 -7.83 -12.70
N GLU A 93 -2.65 -8.91 -12.65
CA GLU A 93 -3.94 -9.00 -13.34
C GLU A 93 -4.92 -7.93 -12.85
N TRP A 94 -4.98 -7.71 -11.53
CA TRP A 94 -5.83 -6.65 -10.97
C TRP A 94 -5.40 -5.26 -11.41
N ARG A 95 -4.09 -4.99 -11.48
CA ARG A 95 -3.60 -3.71 -11.97
C ARG A 95 -3.87 -3.52 -13.46
N LEU A 96 -3.73 -4.58 -14.25
CA LEU A 96 -4.04 -4.59 -15.67
C LEU A 96 -5.53 -4.29 -15.91
N GLN A 97 -6.42 -4.96 -15.18
CA GLN A 97 -7.87 -4.70 -15.23
C GLN A 97 -8.21 -3.24 -14.93
N ALA A 98 -7.56 -2.64 -13.92
CA ALA A 98 -7.76 -1.24 -13.57
C ALA A 98 -7.30 -0.29 -14.70
N GLU A 99 -6.16 -0.54 -15.33
CA GLU A 99 -5.65 0.26 -16.45
C GLU A 99 -6.47 0.09 -17.73
N VAL A 100 -6.98 -1.12 -18.00
CA VAL A 100 -7.93 -1.35 -19.11
C VAL A 100 -9.23 -0.58 -18.87
N ALA A 101 -9.77 -0.60 -17.65
CA ALA A 101 -10.97 0.17 -17.30
C ALA A 101 -10.76 1.68 -17.52
N MET A 102 -9.64 2.24 -17.04
CA MET A 102 -9.30 3.65 -17.27
C MET A 102 -9.18 4.00 -18.75
N ARG A 103 -8.51 3.16 -19.56
CA ARG A 103 -8.40 3.36 -21.01
C ARG A 103 -9.76 3.31 -21.71
N ASN A 104 -10.66 2.42 -21.29
CA ASN A 104 -12.02 2.32 -21.85
C ASN A 104 -12.88 3.55 -21.53
N GLU A 105 -12.59 4.25 -20.43
CA GLU A 105 -13.20 5.55 -20.09
C GLU A 105 -12.57 6.73 -20.85
N GLY A 106 -11.59 6.49 -21.73
CA GLY A 106 -10.89 7.51 -22.49
C GLY A 106 -9.83 8.27 -21.68
N LEU A 107 -9.47 7.78 -20.48
CA LEU A 107 -8.41 8.35 -19.67
C LEU A 107 -7.04 7.81 -20.11
N PRO A 108 -5.95 8.57 -19.89
CA PRO A 108 -4.60 8.05 -20.07
C PRO A 108 -4.38 6.83 -19.17
N GLY A 109 -3.74 5.79 -19.69
CA GLY A 109 -3.41 4.58 -18.95
C GLY A 109 -2.15 3.93 -19.49
N MET A 110 -1.53 3.10 -18.66
CA MET A 110 -0.35 2.30 -19.00
C MET A 110 -0.72 1.19 -19.99
N SER A 111 0.21 0.91 -20.89
CA SER A 111 0.21 -0.31 -21.68
C SER A 111 0.46 -1.54 -20.80
N ASP A 112 0.11 -2.72 -21.29
CA ASP A 112 0.30 -3.97 -20.56
C ASP A 112 1.78 -4.22 -20.17
N GLU A 113 2.73 -3.76 -20.98
CA GLU A 113 4.18 -3.82 -20.69
C GLU A 113 4.57 -2.85 -19.57
N GLU A 114 4.06 -1.61 -19.61
CA GLU A 114 4.27 -0.63 -18.55
C GLU A 114 3.63 -1.07 -17.22
N VAL A 115 2.49 -1.77 -17.28
CA VAL A 115 1.88 -2.38 -16.09
C VAL A 115 2.79 -3.46 -15.50
N ARG A 116 3.38 -4.34 -16.34
CA ARG A 116 4.31 -5.36 -15.85
C ARG A 116 5.52 -4.72 -15.17
N ASP A 117 6.15 -3.74 -15.82
CA ASP A 117 7.27 -3.00 -15.26
C ASP A 117 6.89 -2.32 -13.94
N PHE A 118 5.75 -1.62 -13.92
CA PHE A 118 5.24 -0.96 -12.72
C PHE A 118 5.05 -1.94 -11.56
N VAL A 119 4.32 -3.03 -11.76
CA VAL A 119 4.01 -4.02 -10.71
C VAL A 119 5.27 -4.74 -10.24
N SER A 120 6.22 -5.00 -11.15
CA SER A 120 7.49 -5.68 -10.82
C SER A 120 8.29 -4.97 -9.73
N ARG A 121 8.12 -3.65 -9.57
CA ARG A 121 8.79 -2.85 -8.54
C ARG A 121 8.23 -3.08 -7.13
N TYR A 122 7.01 -3.60 -7.01
CA TYR A 122 6.32 -3.83 -5.74
C TYR A 122 6.33 -5.30 -5.32
N LEU A 123 6.35 -6.24 -6.28
CA LEU A 123 6.36 -7.68 -6.02
C LEU A 123 7.48 -8.14 -5.06
N PRO A 124 8.73 -7.66 -5.16
CA PRO A 124 9.78 -8.01 -4.19
C PRO A 124 9.38 -7.64 -2.75
N ALA A 125 8.73 -6.49 -2.55
CA ALA A 125 8.26 -6.10 -1.22
C ALA A 125 7.19 -7.06 -0.72
N TYR A 126 6.22 -7.46 -1.55
CA TYR A 126 5.23 -8.46 -1.15
C TYR A 126 5.88 -9.78 -0.73
N ASN A 127 6.83 -10.29 -1.52
CA ASN A 127 7.56 -11.52 -1.21
C ASN A 127 8.36 -11.42 0.09
N ALA A 128 8.93 -10.25 0.40
CA ALA A 128 9.73 -10.04 1.59
C ALA A 128 8.89 -9.82 2.87
N TYR A 129 7.75 -9.13 2.77
CA TYR A 129 7.05 -8.59 3.95
C TYR A 129 5.69 -9.26 4.25
N LEU A 130 4.99 -9.80 3.24
CA LEU A 130 3.70 -10.47 3.48
C LEU A 130 3.79 -11.69 4.40
N PRO A 131 4.82 -12.56 4.34
CA PRO A 131 4.90 -13.72 5.24
C PRO A 131 4.88 -13.31 6.72
N ALA A 132 5.60 -12.24 7.06
CA ALA A 132 5.63 -11.71 8.43
C ALA A 132 4.32 -11.00 8.80
N LEU A 133 3.74 -10.22 7.87
CA LEU A 133 2.44 -9.57 8.08
C LEU A 133 1.32 -10.60 8.34
N TYR A 134 1.27 -11.68 7.57
CA TYR A 134 0.20 -12.68 7.67
C TYR A 134 0.36 -13.61 8.87
N SER A 135 1.59 -13.87 9.31
CA SER A 135 1.84 -14.73 10.48
C SER A 135 1.74 -13.98 11.81
N GLY A 136 2.16 -12.71 11.85
CA GLY A 136 2.29 -11.94 13.08
C GLY A 136 1.50 -10.63 13.13
N GLY A 137 0.68 -10.33 12.13
CA GLY A 137 -0.11 -9.11 12.03
C GLY A 137 0.73 -7.83 11.77
N PRO A 138 0.06 -6.68 11.59
CA PRO A 138 0.70 -5.37 11.41
C PRO A 138 1.65 -4.98 12.55
N ASN A 139 2.54 -4.03 12.31
CA ASN A 139 3.51 -3.55 13.30
C ASN A 139 2.81 -2.91 14.51
N GLY A 140 3.06 -3.42 15.71
CA GLY A 140 2.39 -2.93 16.93
C GLY A 140 0.90 -3.24 17.04
N SER A 141 0.34 -4.11 16.18
CA SER A 141 -1.09 -4.45 16.24
C SER A 141 -1.48 -5.24 17.49
N ASP A 142 -2.71 -5.00 17.96
CA ASP A 142 -3.40 -5.80 18.96
C ASP A 142 -4.20 -6.92 18.24
N PRO A 143 -3.95 -8.21 18.54
CA PRO A 143 -4.70 -9.32 17.96
C PRO A 143 -6.22 -9.25 18.20
N GLU A 144 -6.68 -8.65 19.30
CA GLU A 144 -8.13 -8.49 19.57
C GLU A 144 -8.78 -7.41 18.69
N ARG A 145 -7.97 -6.60 18.00
CA ARG A 145 -8.39 -5.51 17.13
C ARG A 145 -7.86 -5.67 15.70
N LEU A 146 -7.60 -6.91 15.30
CA LEU A 146 -7.14 -7.27 13.97
C LEU A 146 -8.20 -8.14 13.27
N LEU A 147 -8.76 -7.63 12.17
CA LEU A 147 -9.58 -8.40 11.25
C LEU A 147 -8.74 -8.78 10.03
N VAL A 148 -8.61 -10.07 9.74
CA VAL A 148 -8.00 -10.58 8.50
C VAL A 148 -9.10 -11.10 7.60
N ILE A 149 -9.14 -10.62 6.37
CA ILE A 149 -10.09 -11.06 5.34
C ILE A 149 -9.27 -11.70 4.22
N GLU A 150 -9.39 -13.01 4.07
CA GLU A 150 -8.74 -13.73 2.96
C GLU A 150 -9.63 -13.63 1.71
N ILE A 151 -9.02 -13.32 0.56
CA ILE A 151 -9.74 -13.18 -0.71
C ILE A 151 -9.11 -14.00 -1.83
N ASP A 152 -9.95 -14.49 -2.74
CA ASP A 152 -9.52 -15.18 -3.95
C ASP A 152 -9.13 -14.18 -5.08
N GLU A 153 -8.69 -14.71 -6.23
CA GLU A 153 -8.36 -13.89 -7.41
C GLU A 153 -9.57 -13.11 -7.97
N GLY A 154 -10.78 -13.59 -7.69
CA GLY A 154 -12.05 -12.92 -7.98
C GLY A 154 -12.43 -11.84 -6.97
N ARG A 155 -11.58 -11.59 -5.96
CA ARG A 155 -11.79 -10.65 -4.85
C ARG A 155 -12.96 -11.03 -3.93
N ASN A 156 -13.32 -12.31 -3.88
CA ASN A 156 -14.37 -12.82 -3.00
C ASN A 156 -13.76 -13.34 -1.69
N PRO A 157 -14.37 -13.05 -0.53
CA PRO A 157 -13.95 -13.63 0.73
C PRO A 157 -14.31 -15.12 0.81
N PHE A 158 -13.47 -15.92 1.46
CA PHE A 158 -13.71 -17.34 1.71
C PHE A 158 -13.31 -17.78 3.12
#